data_AF-A0A7U6GL59-F1
#
_entry.id   AF-A0A7U6GL59-F1
#
_cell.length_a   1.000
_cell.length_b   1.000
_cell.length_c   1.000
_cell.angle_alpha   90.00
_cell.angle_beta   90.00
_cell.angle_gamma   90.00
#
_symmetry.space_group_name_H-M   'P 1'
#
loop_
_entity.id
_entity.type
_entity.pdbx_description
1 polymer ?
#
loop_
_entity_poly.entity_id
_entity_poly.type
_entity_poly.pdbx_seq_one_letter_code
_entity_poly.pdbx_strand_id
1 'polypeptide(L)'
;MLADIRAYLQERGQASLADIARHLDVSPEVARDMLQIWLKKGKVQQLSATPSCGSSCSQCDPSTTEIYVWGTGDLVEYLPQQKCGLS
;
A
#
# COMPACT_ATOMS: atom_id res chain seq x y z
N MET A 1 -1.30 13.71 12.67
CA MET A 1 -2.14 12.78 11.86
C MET A 1 -1.61 12.59 10.43
N LEU A 2 -1.77 13.51 9.49
CA LEU A 2 -1.26 13.27 8.11
C LEU A 2 0.27 13.28 8.00
N ALA A 3 0.94 14.10 8.82
CA ALA A 3 2.40 14.13 8.90
C ALA A 3 2.96 12.83 9.52
N ASP A 4 2.27 12.25 10.50
CA ASP A 4 2.62 10.96 11.10
C ASP A 4 2.54 9.82 10.08
N ILE A 5 1.45 9.74 9.30
CA ILE A 5 1.34 8.75 8.19
C ILE A 5 2.54 8.87 7.25
N ARG A 6 2.88 10.11 6.89
CA ARG A 6 4.02 10.38 6.03
C ARG A 6 5.32 9.94 6.69
N ALA A 7 5.61 10.34 7.93
CA ALA A 7 6.82 9.95 8.64
C ALA A 7 6.92 8.43 8.75
N TYR A 8 5.84 7.78 9.17
CA TYR A 8 5.71 6.34 9.29
C TYR A 8 6.02 5.60 7.98
N LEU A 9 5.41 6.04 6.88
CA LEU A 9 5.66 5.46 5.56
C LEU A 9 7.04 5.84 5.00
N GLN A 10 7.62 6.98 5.38
CA GLN A 10 8.98 7.35 4.99
C GLN A 10 10.04 6.53 5.74
N GLU A 11 9.81 6.21 7.02
CA GLU A 11 10.70 5.37 7.83
C GLU A 11 10.67 3.91 7.39
N ARG A 12 9.48 3.36 7.08
CA ARG A 12 9.33 1.96 6.65
C ARG A 12 9.40 1.76 5.14
N GLY A 13 9.19 2.80 4.34
CA GLY A 13 9.02 2.73 2.88
C GLY A 13 7.63 2.24 2.43
N GLN A 14 7.06 1.26 3.14
CA GLN A 14 5.72 0.72 2.87
C GLN A 14 5.04 0.19 4.14
N ALA A 15 3.70 0.21 4.17
CA ALA A 15 2.91 -0.38 5.23
C ALA A 15 1.51 -0.80 4.74
N SER A 16 0.88 -1.77 5.40
CA SER A 16 -0.48 -2.20 5.08
C SER A 16 -1.53 -1.27 5.70
N LEU A 17 -2.74 -1.26 5.15
CA LEU A 17 -3.83 -0.42 5.67
C LEU A 17 -4.10 -0.68 7.15
N ALA A 18 -4.13 -1.96 7.54
CA ALA A 18 -4.35 -2.38 8.92
C ALA A 18 -3.26 -1.89 9.87
N ASP A 19 -2.00 -1.91 9.44
CA ASP A 19 -0.85 -1.47 10.23
C ASP A 19 -0.84 0.05 10.41
N ILE A 20 -1.18 0.80 9.35
CA ILE A 20 -1.34 2.26 9.41
C ILE A 20 -2.51 2.64 10.34
N ALA A 21 -3.65 1.95 10.22
CA ALA A 21 -4.82 2.15 11.07
C ALA A 21 -4.49 1.89 12.55
N ARG A 22 -3.79 0.78 12.83
CA ARG A 22 -3.30 0.41 14.17
C ARG A 22 -2.35 1.45 14.75
N HIS A 23 -1.46 2.01 13.94
CA HIS A 23 -0.47 2.98 14.39
C HIS A 23 -1.10 4.32 14.76
N LEU A 24 -2.12 4.74 14.01
CA LEU A 24 -2.83 6.00 14.23
C LEU A 24 -3.99 5.89 15.21
N ASP A 25 -4.31 4.68 15.66
CA ASP A 25 -5.50 4.35 16.47
C ASP A 25 -6.81 4.80 15.80
N VAL A 26 -6.95 4.53 14.49
CA VAL A 26 -8.14 4.86 13.69
C VAL A 26 -8.70 3.65 12.97
N SER A 27 -9.94 3.74 12.50
CA SER A 27 -10.53 2.70 11.65
C SER A 27 -9.82 2.63 10.28
N PRO A 28 -9.73 1.44 9.67
CA PRO A 28 -9.10 1.27 8.35
C PRO A 28 -9.76 2.11 7.26
N GLU A 29 -11.07 2.33 7.34
CA GLU A 29 -11.79 3.25 6.44
C GLU A 29 -11.30 4.71 6.54
N VAL A 30 -11.00 5.18 7.76
CA VAL A 30 -10.49 6.54 8.03
C VAL A 30 -9.04 6.66 7.55
N ALA A 31 -8.20 5.66 7.85
CA ALA A 31 -6.84 5.61 7.36
C ALA A 31 -6.80 5.63 5.81
N ARG A 32 -7.72 4.90 5.16
CA ARG A 32 -7.86 4.87 3.71
C ARG A 32 -8.23 6.25 3.14
N ASP A 33 -9.19 6.95 3.75
CA ASP A 33 -9.58 8.29 3.33
C ASP A 33 -8.40 9.27 3.43
N MET A 34 -7.64 9.22 4.54
CA MET A 34 -6.43 10.01 4.73
C MET A 34 -5.33 9.69 3.70
N LEU A 35 -5.11 8.42 3.38
CA LEU A 35 -4.17 7.98 2.35
C LEU A 35 -4.63 8.40 0.95
N GLN A 36 -5.94 8.51 0.71
CA GLN A 36 -6.50 8.95 -0.57
C GLN A 36 -6.06 10.38 -0.92
N ILE A 37 -5.87 11.23 0.08
CA ILE A 37 -5.33 12.59 -0.10
C ILE A 37 -3.92 12.54 -0.68
N TRP A 38 -3.09 11.60 -0.22
CA TRP A 38 -1.71 11.43 -0.68
C TRP A 38 -1.62 10.72 -2.02
N LEU A 39 -2.52 9.79 -2.31
CA LEU A 39 -2.73 9.20 -3.64
C LEU A 39 -3.07 10.27 -4.67
N LYS A 40 -4.02 11.16 -4.36
CA LYS A 40 -4.39 12.31 -5.21
C LYS A 40 -3.22 13.26 -5.43
N LYS A 41 -2.31 13.39 -4.45
CA LYS A 41 -1.08 14.18 -4.56
C LYS A 41 0.06 13.45 -5.30
N GLY A 42 -0.08 12.15 -5.59
CA GLY A 42 0.98 11.32 -6.19
C GLY A 42 2.17 11.08 -5.26
N LYS A 43 1.99 11.18 -3.94
CA LYS A 43 3.05 10.94 -2.94
C LYS A 43 3.03 9.54 -2.36
N VAL A 44 1.86 8.89 -2.39
CA VAL A 44 1.67 7.51 -1.95
C VAL A 44 1.08 6.74 -3.11
N GLN A 45 1.49 5.48 -3.26
CA GLN A 45 0.93 4.54 -4.22
C GLN A 45 0.28 3.37 -3.48
N GLN A 46 -0.93 3.01 -3.89
CA GLN A 46 -1.62 1.84 -3.40
C GLN A 46 -1.22 0.64 -4.27
N LEU A 47 -0.64 -0.38 -3.64
CA LEU A 47 -0.41 -1.69 -4.18
C LEU A 47 -1.46 -2.63 -3.61
N SER A 48 -2.46 -2.95 -4.42
CA SER A 48 -3.30 -4.11 -4.15
C SER A 48 -2.50 -5.33 -4.58
N ALA A 49 -2.24 -6.28 -3.68
CA ALA A 49 -1.68 -7.55 -4.11
C ALA A 49 -2.73 -8.23 -5.00
N THR A 50 -2.58 -8.11 -6.32
CA THR A 50 -3.39 -8.87 -7.26
C THR A 50 -3.16 -10.35 -6.95
N PRO A 51 -4.23 -11.15 -6.86
CA PRO A 51 -4.11 -12.56 -6.54
C PRO A 51 -3.50 -13.30 -7.75
N SER A 52 -2.18 -13.24 -7.90
CA SER A 52 -1.41 -14.32 -8.54
C SER A 52 -1.14 -15.45 -7.55
N CYS A 53 -1.95 -15.57 -6.51
CA CYS A 53 -2.02 -16.76 -5.67
C CYS A 53 -2.67 -17.86 -6.50
N GLY A 54 -1.89 -18.48 -7.39
CA GLY A 54 -2.17 -19.79 -7.92
C GLY A 54 -2.28 -20.76 -6.74
N SER A 55 -3.47 -21.32 -6.58
CA SER A 55 -3.80 -22.42 -5.67
C SER A 55 -3.79 -22.09 -4.16
N SER A 56 -4.99 -21.91 -3.61
CA SER A 56 -5.37 -22.34 -2.26
C SER A 56 -4.93 -21.49 -1.04
N CYS A 57 -5.22 -20.19 -1.01
CA CYS A 57 -5.16 -19.44 0.26
C CYS A 57 -6.46 -18.67 0.55
N SER A 58 -7.38 -19.30 1.28
CA SER A 58 -8.70 -18.74 1.64
C SER A 58 -8.68 -17.89 2.91
N GLN A 59 -7.55 -17.26 3.26
CA GLN A 59 -7.34 -16.62 4.56
C GLN A 59 -6.78 -15.20 4.48
N CYS A 60 -6.74 -14.59 3.29
CA CYS A 60 -6.18 -13.26 3.15
C CYS A 60 -7.23 -12.20 3.47
N ASP A 61 -7.13 -11.58 4.65
CA ASP A 61 -7.91 -10.41 5.00
C ASP A 61 -7.64 -9.27 3.99
N PRO A 62 -8.67 -8.64 3.40
CA PRO A 62 -8.49 -7.62 2.39
C PRO A 62 -7.69 -6.42 2.91
N SER A 63 -7.86 -6.07 4.19
CA SER A 63 -7.12 -4.99 4.86
C SER A 63 -5.62 -5.25 5.04
N THR A 64 -5.19 -6.53 4.95
CA THR A 64 -3.77 -6.92 4.94
C THR A 64 -3.20 -7.03 3.52
N THR A 65 -4.09 -7.12 2.53
CA THR A 65 -3.76 -7.25 1.10
C THR A 65 -3.58 -5.88 0.43
N GLU A 66 -4.04 -4.81 1.08
CA GLU A 66 -3.85 -3.42 0.67
C GLU A 66 -2.56 -2.85 1.29
N ILE A 67 -1.52 -2.72 0.46
CA ILE A 67 -0.23 -2.14 0.85
C ILE A 67 -0.09 -0.74 0.26
N TYR A 68 0.39 0.20 1.05
CA TYR A 68 0.67 1.57 0.65
C TYR A 68 2.17 1.82 0.69
N VAL A 69 2.70 2.32 -0.41
CA VAL A 69 4.13 2.62 -0.58
C VAL A 69 4.31 4.13 -0.71
N TRP A 70 5.29 4.67 0.01
CA TRP A 70 5.66 6.08 -0.14
C TRP A 70 6.55 6.27 -1.38
N GLY A 71 6.07 7.05 -2.35
CA GLY A 71 6.87 7.49 -3.48
C GLY A 71 7.73 8.68 -3.06
N THR A 72 9.00 8.44 -2.72
CA THR A 72 10.01 9.49 -2.88
C THR A 72 10.04 9.86 -4.36
N GLY A 73 9.85 11.15 -4.68
CA GLY A 73 9.63 11.66 -6.04
C GLY A 73 10.85 11.58 -6.96
N ASP A 74 11.70 10.57 -6.78
CA ASP A 74 12.92 10.34 -7.53
C ASP A 74 12.87 8.89 -8.03
N LEU A 75 12.21 8.72 -9.19
CA LEU A 75 12.34 7.59 -10.09
C LEU A 75 12.08 6.19 -9.49
N VAL A 76 10.86 5.90 -9.04
CA VAL A 76 10.38 4.52 -9.11
C VAL A 76 9.91 4.26 -10.54
N GLU A 77 10.84 3.81 -11.37
CA GLU A 77 10.54 3.04 -12.56
C GLU A 77 9.48 2.00 -12.20
N TYR A 78 8.29 2.21 -12.75
CA TYR A 78 7.21 1.26 -12.76
C TYR A 78 7.72 0.04 -13.55
N LEU A 79 8.36 -0.93 -12.87
CA LEU A 79 8.69 -2.21 -13.47
C LEU A 79 7.36 -2.83 -13.92
N PRO A 80 7.13 -3.02 -15.22
CA PRO A 80 5.92 -3.65 -15.69
C PRO A 80 5.91 -5.09 -15.15
N GLN A 81 4.93 -5.39 -14.31
CA GLN A 81 4.48 -6.77 -14.16
C GLN A 81 4.03 -7.24 -15.55
N GLN A 82 4.84 -8.07 -16.21
CA GLN A 82 4.45 -9.23 -17.05
C GLN A 82 5.56 -9.62 -18.03
N LYS A 83 6.33 -10.65 -17.66
CA LYS A 83 6.75 -11.71 -18.58
C LYS A 83 6.83 -13.02 -17.80
N CYS A 84 5.67 -13.64 -17.54
CA CYS A 84 5.67 -15.10 -17.40
C CYS A 84 6.05 -15.65 -18.78
N GLY A 85 7.23 -16.25 -18.84
CA GLY A 85 7.80 -16.84 -20.04
C GLY A 85 6.85 -17.88 -20.62
N LEU A 86 6.46 -17.64 -21.87
CA LEU A 86 5.97 -18.65 -22.78
C LEU A 86 7.15 -19.58 -23.11
N SER A 87 7.14 -20.81 -22.62
CA SER A 87 7.67 -21.98 -23.35
C SER A 87 7.24 -23.28 -22.68
#